data_AF-A0A7V8UUW9-F1
#
_entry.id   AF-A0A7V8UUW9-F1
#
_cell.length_a   1.000
_cell.length_b   1.000
_cell.length_c   1.000
_cell.angle_alpha   90.00
_cell.angle_beta   90.00
_cell.angle_gamma   90.00
#
_symmetry.space_group_name_H-M   'P 1'
#
loop_
_entity.id
_entity.type
_entity.pdbx_description
1 polymer ?
#
loop_
_entity_poly.entity_id
_entity_poly.type
_entity_poly.pdbx_seq_one_letter_code
_entity_poly.pdbx_strand_id
1 'polypeptide(L)'
;MNLRRRLAACLGIIVVCAALNIASPIVIAKQRTLAPGEYTVLFDGASPRTRTITLTEAPKRLDAVVTVDGEEVDAFPIDPSTAFPAKGRAGLGPLMPYRPERRSYPLFDPAAGADVPFDYLGPGSVRGLETYKYSAELTGGCTRTVDAERRTGRIVDEIWGCGEDQWTLAEETKSSQVAAARREVAWLRGLQVMAGVTRTIAAAAFIAGLVFYARRR
;
A
#
# COMPACT_ATOMS: atom_id res chain seq x y z
N MET A 1 3.53 25.94 41.95
CA MET A 1 4.18 24.68 41.51
C MET A 1 5.70 24.89 41.46
N ASN A 2 6.48 24.04 42.13
CA ASN A 2 7.94 24.24 42.30
C ASN A 2 8.70 24.14 40.96
N LEU A 3 9.79 24.92 40.77
CA LEU A 3 10.54 24.99 39.49
C LEU A 3 11.00 23.62 38.98
N ARG A 4 11.53 22.78 39.87
CA ARG A 4 11.93 21.38 39.55
C ARG A 4 10.76 20.58 38.97
N ARG A 5 9.56 20.75 39.51
CA ARG A 5 8.35 20.05 39.06
C ARG A 5 7.88 20.54 37.68
N ARG A 6 8.08 21.84 37.37
CA ARG A 6 7.81 22.40 36.03
C ARG A 6 8.79 21.86 34.98
N LEU A 7 10.09 21.85 35.26
CA LEU A 7 11.10 21.31 34.36
C LEU A 7 10.93 19.79 34.14
N ALA A 8 10.61 19.04 35.20
CA ALA A 8 10.31 17.61 35.09
C ALA A 8 9.09 17.33 34.21
N ALA A 9 8.03 18.16 34.30
CA ALA A 9 6.87 18.04 33.43
C ALA A 9 7.21 18.32 31.95
N CYS A 10 7.97 19.38 31.67
CA CYS A 10 8.43 19.68 30.30
C CYS A 10 9.28 18.53 29.74
N LEU A 11 10.21 17.99 30.53
CA LEU A 11 11.02 16.85 30.13
C LEU A 11 10.16 15.61 29.85
N GLY A 12 9.19 15.31 30.72
CA GLY A 12 8.25 14.21 30.53
C GLY A 12 7.47 14.31 29.22
N ILE A 13 6.96 15.51 28.88
CA ILE A 13 6.26 15.76 27.61
C ILE A 13 7.18 15.51 26.41
N ILE A 14 8.42 16.01 26.45
CA ILE A 14 9.40 15.82 25.38
C ILE A 14 9.70 14.33 25.18
N VAL A 15 9.92 13.58 26.27
CA VAL A 15 10.21 12.13 26.21
C VAL A 15 9.03 11.36 25.61
N VAL A 16 7.80 11.64 26.04
CA VAL A 16 6.60 10.99 25.49
C VAL A 16 6.43 11.30 23.99
N CYS A 17 6.60 12.58 23.59
CA CYS A 17 6.51 12.96 22.19
C CYS A 17 7.60 12.31 21.34
N ALA A 18 8.83 12.17 21.87
CA ALA A 18 9.92 11.47 21.20
C ALA A 18 9.59 9.97 21.02
N ALA A 19 9.09 9.30 22.06
CA ALA A 19 8.69 7.91 21.99
C ALA A 19 7.60 7.65 20.92
N LEU A 20 6.58 8.52 20.86
CA LEU A 20 5.52 8.42 19.84
C LEU A 20 6.05 8.62 18.42
N ASN A 21 7.00 9.55 18.21
CA ASN A 21 7.63 9.76 16.91
C ASN A 21 8.50 8.56 16.48
N ILE A 22 9.10 7.83 17.44
CA ILE A 22 9.88 6.62 17.15
C ILE A 22 8.96 5.42 16.84
N ALA A 23 7.83 5.29 17.55
CA ALA A 23 6.90 4.18 17.36
C ALA A 23 6.09 4.30 16.04
N SER A 24 5.77 5.51 15.60
CA SER A 24 4.89 5.73 14.44
C SER A 24 5.39 5.07 13.14
N PRO A 25 6.68 5.19 12.74
CA PRO A 25 7.20 4.49 11.57
C PRO A 25 7.07 2.97 11.62
N ILE A 26 7.19 2.37 12.81
CA ILE A 26 7.09 0.91 13.01
C ILE A 26 5.66 0.45 12.75
N VAL A 27 4.68 1.18 13.29
CA VAL A 27 3.25 0.90 13.07
C VAL A 27 2.90 1.05 11.59
N ILE A 28 3.43 2.10 10.93
CA ILE A 28 3.27 2.29 9.49
C ILE A 28 3.88 1.13 8.71
N ALA A 29 5.11 0.70 9.04
CA ALA A 29 5.76 -0.42 8.36
C ALA A 29 4.96 -1.72 8.51
N LYS A 30 4.41 -1.99 9.71
CA LYS A 30 3.56 -3.16 9.95
C LYS A 30 2.26 -3.11 9.15
N GLN A 31 1.61 -1.95 9.06
CA GLN A 31 0.41 -1.79 8.23
C GLN A 31 0.67 -2.05 6.75
N ARG A 32 1.86 -1.71 6.25
CA ARG A 32 2.27 -1.89 4.86
C ARG A 32 2.60 -3.34 4.50
N THR A 33 2.79 -4.17 5.51
CA THR A 33 3.22 -5.55 5.29
C THR A 33 2.03 -6.36 4.82
N LEU A 34 2.15 -7.02 3.66
CA LEU A 34 1.15 -7.98 3.20
C LEU A 34 0.96 -9.06 4.27
N ALA A 35 -0.29 -9.37 4.57
CA ALA A 35 -0.63 -10.46 5.48
C ALA A 35 -0.76 -11.77 4.69
N PRO A 36 -0.42 -12.92 5.29
CA PRO A 36 -0.83 -14.20 4.72
C PRO A 36 -2.36 -14.31 4.74
N GLY A 37 -2.90 -15.02 3.77
CA GLY A 37 -4.34 -15.18 3.59
C GLY A 37 -4.76 -15.31 2.13
N GLU A 38 -6.06 -15.48 1.94
CA GLU A 38 -6.69 -15.58 0.63
C GLU A 38 -7.35 -14.26 0.25
N TYR A 39 -7.07 -13.79 -0.96
CA TYR A 39 -7.58 -12.53 -1.50
C TYR A 39 -8.28 -12.77 -2.83
N THR A 40 -9.61 -12.72 -2.81
CA THR A 40 -10.44 -12.97 -3.98
C THR A 40 -10.98 -11.66 -4.54
N VAL A 41 -10.91 -11.53 -5.88
CA VAL A 41 -11.50 -10.43 -6.63
C VAL A 41 -12.39 -10.98 -7.74
N LEU A 42 -13.54 -10.35 -7.92
CA LEU A 42 -14.51 -10.72 -8.96
C LEU A 42 -14.42 -9.72 -10.11
N PHE A 43 -14.65 -10.20 -11.32
CA PHE A 43 -14.72 -9.40 -12.53
C PHE A 43 -16.03 -9.65 -13.28
N ASP A 44 -16.69 -8.55 -13.65
CA ASP A 44 -17.87 -8.53 -14.52
C ASP A 44 -17.43 -8.49 -15.99
N GLY A 45 -18.12 -9.24 -16.84
CA GLY A 45 -17.89 -9.32 -18.28
C GLY A 45 -18.96 -10.21 -18.93
N ALA A 46 -18.84 -10.50 -20.24
CA ALA A 46 -19.77 -11.40 -20.93
C ALA A 46 -19.84 -12.78 -20.24
N SER A 47 -18.71 -13.24 -19.69
CA SER A 47 -18.61 -14.35 -18.74
C SER A 47 -17.86 -13.87 -17.51
N PRO A 48 -18.49 -13.79 -16.32
CA PRO A 48 -17.81 -13.35 -15.10
C PRO A 48 -16.59 -14.22 -14.78
N ARG A 49 -15.56 -13.60 -14.20
CA ARG A 49 -14.30 -14.26 -13.84
C ARG A 49 -13.97 -14.02 -12.36
N THR A 50 -13.31 -14.98 -11.74
CA THR A 50 -12.81 -14.86 -10.37
C THR A 50 -11.30 -15.02 -10.37
N ARG A 51 -10.59 -14.10 -9.70
CA ARG A 51 -9.15 -14.28 -9.43
C ARG A 51 -8.92 -14.36 -7.94
N THR A 52 -8.23 -15.40 -7.51
CA THR A 52 -7.84 -15.60 -6.12
C THR A 52 -6.32 -15.56 -6.00
N ILE A 53 -5.83 -14.86 -4.98
CA ILE A 53 -4.40 -14.83 -4.61
C ILE A 53 -4.29 -15.41 -3.22
N THR A 54 -3.60 -16.53 -3.09
CA THR A 54 -3.30 -17.16 -1.80
C THR A 54 -1.88 -16.82 -1.41
N LEU A 55 -1.71 -16.12 -0.30
CA LEU A 55 -0.42 -15.75 0.28
C LEU A 55 -0.13 -16.65 1.47
N THR A 56 0.90 -17.49 1.37
CA THR A 56 1.33 -18.41 2.43
C THR A 56 2.60 -17.90 3.08
N GLU A 57 2.70 -18.01 4.40
CA GLU A 57 3.89 -17.58 5.15
C GLU A 57 5.09 -18.50 4.87
N ALA A 58 6.23 -17.88 4.55
CA ALA A 58 7.51 -18.54 4.40
C ALA A 58 8.63 -17.71 5.08
N PRO A 59 9.82 -18.27 5.35
CA PRO A 59 10.88 -17.53 6.03
C PRO A 59 11.28 -16.25 5.28
N LYS A 60 10.95 -15.09 5.88
CA LYS A 60 11.22 -13.73 5.36
C LYS A 60 10.54 -13.40 4.01
N ARG A 61 9.52 -14.16 3.60
CA ARG A 61 8.77 -13.93 2.34
C ARG A 61 7.33 -14.45 2.45
N LEU A 62 6.51 -14.16 1.45
CA LEU A 62 5.25 -14.85 1.24
C LEU A 62 5.35 -15.63 -0.07
N ASP A 63 4.86 -16.86 -0.09
CA ASP A 63 4.69 -17.60 -1.34
C ASP A 63 3.27 -17.31 -1.85
N ALA A 64 3.17 -16.72 -3.04
CA ALA A 64 1.91 -16.36 -3.68
C ALA A 64 1.53 -17.39 -4.73
N VAL A 65 0.29 -17.84 -4.68
CA VAL A 65 -0.34 -18.66 -5.73
C VAL A 65 -1.52 -17.88 -6.28
N VAL A 66 -1.56 -17.72 -7.60
CA VAL A 66 -2.61 -16.99 -8.29
C VAL A 66 -3.44 -17.99 -9.08
N THR A 67 -4.74 -18.00 -8.81
CA THR A 67 -5.69 -18.79 -9.57
C THR A 67 -6.70 -17.89 -10.28
N VAL A 68 -7.12 -18.29 -11.47
CA VAL A 68 -8.22 -17.69 -12.22
C VAL A 68 -9.25 -18.78 -12.47
N ASP A 69 -10.48 -18.57 -12.02
CA ASP A 69 -11.58 -19.55 -12.06
C ASP A 69 -11.21 -20.93 -11.50
N GLY A 70 -10.31 -20.94 -10.50
CA GLY A 70 -9.83 -22.15 -9.82
C GLY A 70 -8.61 -22.81 -10.47
N GLU A 71 -8.18 -22.37 -11.65
CA GLU A 71 -6.96 -22.85 -12.31
C GLU A 71 -5.75 -22.02 -11.88
N GLU A 72 -4.65 -22.68 -11.49
CA GLU A 72 -3.39 -22.00 -11.18
C GLU A 72 -2.76 -21.44 -12.46
N VAL A 73 -2.60 -20.12 -12.49
CA VAL A 73 -1.99 -19.41 -13.63
C VAL A 73 -0.59 -18.91 -13.32
N ASP A 74 -0.24 -18.79 -12.04
CA ASP A 74 1.05 -18.26 -11.61
C ASP A 74 1.36 -18.60 -10.15
N ALA A 75 2.64 -18.81 -9.84
CA ALA A 75 3.12 -19.02 -8.48
C ALA A 75 4.50 -18.39 -8.29
N PHE A 76 4.67 -17.54 -7.27
CA PHE A 76 5.92 -16.84 -7.05
C PHE A 76 6.11 -16.34 -5.61
N PRO A 77 7.36 -16.22 -5.14
CA PRO A 77 7.64 -15.61 -3.86
C PRO A 77 7.56 -14.08 -3.93
N ILE A 78 7.10 -13.46 -2.85
CA ILE A 78 6.90 -12.01 -2.69
C ILE A 78 7.58 -11.54 -1.40
N ASP A 79 8.22 -10.37 -1.44
CA ASP A 79 8.64 -9.66 -0.23
C ASP A 79 7.41 -8.99 0.42
N PRO A 80 6.98 -9.41 1.62
CA PRO A 80 5.76 -8.91 2.24
C PRO A 80 5.82 -7.42 2.56
N SER A 81 7.02 -6.85 2.75
CA SER A 81 7.17 -5.44 3.12
C SER A 81 7.06 -4.48 1.93
N THR A 82 7.31 -4.97 0.72
CA THR A 82 7.32 -4.14 -0.48
C THR A 82 6.29 -4.55 -1.53
N ALA A 83 5.75 -5.77 -1.44
CA ALA A 83 4.94 -6.43 -2.45
C ALA A 83 5.65 -6.68 -3.79
N PHE A 84 6.99 -6.48 -3.86
CA PHE A 84 7.77 -6.91 -5.01
C PHE A 84 7.99 -8.43 -4.99
N PRO A 85 8.17 -9.07 -6.17
CA PRO A 85 8.70 -10.42 -6.26
C PRO A 85 10.00 -10.56 -5.46
N ALA A 86 10.16 -11.67 -4.76
CA ALA A 86 11.40 -11.98 -4.08
C ALA A 86 12.49 -12.38 -5.09
N LYS A 87 13.73 -12.53 -4.61
CA LYS A 87 14.88 -12.93 -5.45
C LYS A 87 14.54 -14.15 -6.32
N GLY A 88 14.80 -14.03 -7.62
CA GLY A 88 14.57 -15.10 -8.61
C GLY A 88 13.46 -14.80 -9.61
N ARG A 89 12.66 -13.75 -9.40
CA ARG A 89 11.66 -13.27 -10.35
C ARG A 89 11.82 -11.77 -10.59
N ALA A 90 11.72 -11.34 -11.85
CA ALA A 90 11.88 -9.94 -12.23
C ALA A 90 10.53 -9.20 -12.31
N GLY A 91 9.50 -9.80 -12.93
CA GLY A 91 8.17 -9.19 -13.08
C GLY A 91 7.21 -9.33 -11.90
N LEU A 92 6.43 -8.29 -11.66
CA LEU A 92 5.27 -8.26 -10.76
C LEU A 92 4.25 -9.34 -11.17
N GLY A 93 3.45 -9.80 -10.21
CA GLY A 93 2.24 -10.58 -10.51
C GLY A 93 0.98 -9.70 -10.46
N PRO A 94 -0.13 -10.17 -9.87
CA PRO A 94 -1.37 -9.39 -9.82
C PRO A 94 -1.31 -8.23 -8.81
N LEU A 95 -0.36 -8.22 -7.86
CA LEU A 95 -0.22 -7.18 -6.84
C LEU A 95 0.67 -6.03 -7.30
N MET A 96 0.40 -4.84 -6.75
CA MET A 96 1.21 -3.64 -6.97
C MET A 96 2.09 -3.34 -5.75
N PRO A 97 3.33 -2.83 -5.98
CA PRO A 97 4.19 -2.39 -4.88
C PRO A 97 3.54 -1.29 -4.05
N TYR A 98 3.88 -1.28 -2.76
CA TYR A 98 3.45 -0.20 -1.88
C TYR A 98 4.03 1.14 -2.37
N ARG A 99 3.13 2.13 -2.53
CA ARG A 99 3.44 3.46 -3.08
C ARG A 99 4.08 3.37 -4.48
N PRO A 100 3.26 3.27 -5.54
CA PRO A 100 3.76 3.19 -6.89
C PRO A 100 4.48 4.48 -7.28
N GLU A 101 5.79 4.38 -7.54
CA GLU A 101 6.69 5.51 -7.82
C GLU A 101 7.42 5.39 -9.16
N ARG A 102 7.45 4.20 -9.76
CA ARG A 102 8.15 3.98 -11.03
C ARG A 102 7.22 4.30 -12.20
N ARG A 103 7.79 4.84 -13.27
CA ARG A 103 7.08 5.04 -14.53
C ARG A 103 6.74 3.74 -15.24
N SER A 104 7.51 2.69 -14.97
CA SER A 104 7.31 1.36 -15.55
C SER A 104 7.74 0.32 -14.53
N TYR A 105 6.98 -0.78 -14.51
CA TYR A 105 7.31 -1.98 -13.76
C TYR A 105 7.38 -3.16 -14.73
N PRO A 106 8.28 -4.14 -14.54
CA PRO A 106 8.13 -5.41 -15.22
C PRO A 106 6.88 -6.10 -14.66
N LEU A 107 5.97 -6.55 -15.51
CA LEU A 107 4.84 -7.40 -15.17
C LEU A 107 5.04 -8.75 -15.84
N PHE A 108 4.98 -9.82 -15.07
CA PHE A 108 5.09 -11.16 -15.62
C PHE A 108 3.81 -11.52 -16.37
N ASP A 109 3.97 -11.89 -17.64
CA ASP A 109 2.91 -12.45 -18.46
C ASP A 109 3.01 -13.98 -18.41
N PRO A 110 2.08 -14.65 -17.71
CA PRO A 110 2.12 -16.10 -17.56
C PRO A 110 1.90 -16.85 -18.89
N ALA A 111 1.22 -16.23 -19.86
CA ALA A 111 0.98 -16.86 -21.17
C ALA A 111 2.25 -16.90 -22.04
N ALA A 112 3.10 -15.87 -21.95
CA ALA A 112 4.41 -15.85 -22.62
C ALA A 112 5.55 -16.45 -21.78
N GLY A 113 5.36 -16.59 -20.47
CA GLY A 113 6.45 -16.93 -19.55
C GLY A 113 7.55 -15.86 -19.52
N ALA A 114 7.20 -14.60 -19.78
CA ALA A 114 8.14 -13.49 -19.91
C ALA A 114 7.60 -12.21 -19.27
N ASP A 115 8.48 -11.25 -18.98
CA ASP A 115 8.08 -9.95 -18.43
C ASP A 115 7.75 -8.97 -19.55
N VAL A 116 6.64 -8.27 -19.41
CA VAL A 116 6.19 -7.15 -20.26
C VAL A 116 6.22 -5.83 -19.48
N PRO A 117 6.34 -4.67 -20.15
CA PRO A 117 6.29 -3.39 -19.47
C PRO A 117 4.87 -3.09 -18.95
N PHE A 118 4.79 -2.66 -17.70
CA PHE A 118 3.59 -2.15 -17.06
C PHE A 118 3.76 -0.66 -16.78
N ASP A 119 3.28 0.13 -17.74
CA ASP A 119 3.64 1.53 -17.87
C ASP A 119 2.61 2.46 -17.27
N TYR A 120 3.10 3.51 -16.63
CA TYR A 120 2.31 4.57 -16.04
C TYR A 120 1.66 5.41 -17.14
N LEU A 121 0.33 5.46 -17.11
CA LEU A 121 -0.47 6.25 -18.04
C LEU A 121 -0.77 7.65 -17.53
N GLY A 122 -0.79 7.86 -16.21
CA GLY A 122 -1.13 9.15 -15.62
C GLY A 122 -1.88 9.06 -14.29
N PRO A 123 -2.20 10.23 -13.70
CA PRO A 123 -3.03 10.29 -12.52
C PRO A 123 -4.47 9.93 -12.86
N GLY A 124 -5.16 9.28 -11.92
CA GLY A 124 -6.56 8.92 -12.01
C GLY A 124 -7.33 9.28 -10.74
N SER A 125 -8.63 9.02 -10.77
CA SER A 125 -9.48 9.14 -9.59
C SER A 125 -10.58 8.08 -9.62
N VAL A 126 -10.61 7.23 -8.59
CA VAL A 126 -11.64 6.21 -8.42
C VAL A 126 -12.39 6.49 -7.12
N ARG A 127 -13.67 6.87 -7.24
CA ARG A 127 -14.55 7.16 -6.08
C ARG A 127 -13.94 8.16 -5.10
N GLY A 128 -13.28 9.19 -5.61
CA GLY A 128 -12.63 10.24 -4.81
C GLY A 128 -11.30 9.84 -4.16
N LEU A 129 -10.75 8.66 -4.48
CA LEU A 129 -9.36 8.32 -4.17
C LEU A 129 -8.47 8.74 -5.33
N GLU A 130 -7.34 9.39 -5.02
CA GLU A 130 -6.28 9.68 -6.01
C GLU A 130 -5.57 8.37 -6.38
N THR A 131 -5.56 8.04 -7.68
CA THR A 131 -4.93 6.82 -8.20
C THR A 131 -3.81 7.15 -9.18
N TYR A 132 -2.95 6.17 -9.42
CA TYR A 132 -2.07 6.12 -10.57
C TYR A 132 -2.51 4.98 -11.47
N LYS A 133 -2.68 5.31 -12.75
CA LYS A 133 -3.13 4.36 -13.76
C LYS A 133 -1.93 3.74 -14.46
N TYR A 134 -1.95 2.42 -14.58
CA TYR A 134 -0.93 1.62 -15.25
C TYR A 134 -1.57 0.71 -16.29
N SER A 135 -0.83 0.40 -17.36
CA SER A 135 -1.28 -0.51 -18.41
C SER A 135 -0.15 -1.38 -18.93
N ALA A 136 -0.46 -2.63 -19.25
CA ALA A 136 0.43 -3.57 -19.92
C ALA A 136 -0.33 -4.27 -21.03
N GLU A 137 0.34 -4.41 -22.17
CA GLU A 137 -0.05 -5.33 -23.23
C GLU A 137 0.49 -6.72 -22.90
N LEU A 138 -0.40 -7.70 -22.88
CA LEU A 138 -0.13 -9.11 -22.62
C LEU A 138 -0.22 -9.91 -23.93
N THR A 139 0.38 -11.08 -23.92
CA THR A 139 0.29 -12.05 -25.00
C THR A 139 -1.16 -12.41 -25.30
N GLY A 140 -1.46 -12.60 -26.59
CA GLY A 140 -2.84 -12.82 -27.05
C GLY A 140 -3.63 -11.54 -27.30
N GLY A 141 -2.98 -10.37 -27.29
CA GLY A 141 -3.64 -9.08 -27.57
C GLY A 141 -4.51 -8.58 -26.42
N CYS A 142 -4.32 -9.15 -25.22
CA CYS A 142 -4.97 -8.70 -24.01
C CYS A 142 -4.28 -7.46 -23.46
N THR A 143 -5.03 -6.51 -22.93
CA THR A 143 -4.51 -5.33 -22.23
C THR A 143 -5.02 -5.34 -20.81
N ARG A 144 -4.08 -5.33 -19.84
CA ARG A 144 -4.40 -5.16 -18.42
C ARG A 144 -4.21 -3.70 -18.05
N THR A 145 -5.25 -3.08 -17.51
CA THR A 145 -5.22 -1.71 -17.02
C THR A 145 -5.65 -1.68 -15.56
N VAL A 146 -4.89 -0.98 -14.72
CA VAL A 146 -5.11 -0.93 -13.27
C VAL A 146 -5.08 0.51 -12.79
N ASP A 147 -5.99 0.84 -11.89
CA ASP A 147 -5.90 2.03 -11.05
C ASP A 147 -5.46 1.61 -9.64
N ALA A 148 -4.26 2.01 -9.26
CA ALA A 148 -3.70 1.76 -7.93
C ALA A 148 -3.78 3.04 -7.07
N GLU A 149 -4.23 2.93 -5.82
CA GLU A 149 -4.23 4.07 -4.89
C GLU A 149 -2.79 4.55 -4.65
N ARG A 150 -2.60 5.86 -4.75
CA ARG A 150 -1.27 6.50 -4.82
C ARG A 150 -0.37 6.24 -3.61
N ARG A 151 -0.93 6.09 -2.41
CA ARG A 151 -0.19 5.98 -1.15
C ARG A 151 -0.04 4.55 -0.67
N THR A 152 -0.92 3.64 -1.06
CA THR A 152 -0.93 2.25 -0.60
C THR A 152 -0.59 1.26 -1.70
N GLY A 153 -0.67 1.66 -2.97
CA GLY A 153 -0.50 0.75 -4.10
C GLY A 153 -1.66 -0.24 -4.26
N ARG A 154 -2.69 -0.17 -3.41
CA ARG A 154 -3.85 -1.06 -3.48
C ARG A 154 -4.59 -0.83 -4.80
N ILE A 155 -4.81 -1.90 -5.55
CA ILE A 155 -5.62 -1.88 -6.76
C ILE A 155 -7.08 -1.63 -6.38
N VAL A 156 -7.65 -0.54 -6.88
CA VAL A 156 -9.04 -0.13 -6.61
C VAL A 156 -9.93 -0.23 -7.83
N ASP A 157 -9.34 -0.33 -9.02
CA ASP A 157 -10.04 -0.64 -10.27
C ASP A 157 -9.10 -1.43 -11.17
N GLU A 158 -9.67 -2.32 -11.98
CA GLU A 158 -8.91 -3.13 -12.90
C GLU A 158 -9.79 -3.52 -14.10
N ILE A 159 -9.20 -3.46 -15.28
CA ILE A 159 -9.84 -3.79 -16.54
C ILE A 159 -8.91 -4.68 -17.35
N TRP A 160 -9.45 -5.76 -17.89
CA TRP A 160 -8.82 -6.64 -18.86
C TRP A 160 -9.60 -6.54 -20.16
N GLY A 161 -8.98 -6.05 -21.22
CA GLY A 161 -9.57 -6.05 -22.56
C GLY A 161 -8.83 -7.05 -23.45
N CYS A 162 -9.53 -8.05 -23.97
CA CYS A 162 -8.98 -9.09 -24.84
C CYS A 162 -9.82 -9.19 -26.12
N GLY A 163 -9.50 -8.37 -27.12
CA GLY A 163 -10.33 -8.27 -28.33
C GLY A 163 -11.72 -7.69 -28.03
N GLU A 164 -12.78 -8.42 -28.36
CA GLU A 164 -14.17 -8.03 -28.06
C GLU A 164 -14.59 -8.31 -26.62
N ASP A 165 -13.86 -9.19 -25.92
CA ASP A 165 -14.12 -9.51 -24.53
C ASP A 165 -13.49 -8.47 -23.60
N GLN A 166 -14.27 -8.01 -22.62
CA GLN A 166 -13.80 -7.11 -21.58
C GLN A 166 -14.28 -7.59 -20.21
N TRP A 167 -13.34 -7.63 -19.27
CA TRP A 167 -13.61 -7.89 -17.86
C TRP A 167 -13.23 -6.68 -17.03
N THR A 168 -14.18 -6.18 -16.25
CA THR A 168 -13.97 -5.04 -15.33
C THR A 168 -14.15 -5.51 -13.91
N LEU A 169 -13.38 -4.94 -12.98
CA LEU A 169 -13.49 -5.27 -11.56
C LEU A 169 -14.94 -5.08 -11.09
N ALA A 170 -15.54 -6.15 -10.56
CA ALA A 170 -16.95 -6.16 -10.20
C ALA A 170 -17.25 -5.12 -9.12
N GLU A 171 -18.44 -4.53 -9.18
CA GLU A 171 -18.81 -3.40 -8.33
C GLU A 171 -18.67 -3.70 -6.83
N GLU A 172 -19.02 -4.92 -6.41
CA GLU A 172 -18.82 -5.39 -5.04
C GLU A 172 -17.34 -5.34 -4.63
N THR A 173 -16.47 -5.93 -5.45
CA THR A 173 -15.02 -5.96 -5.21
C THR A 173 -14.43 -4.55 -5.24
N LYS A 174 -14.82 -3.73 -6.20
CA LYS A 174 -14.41 -2.33 -6.32
C LYS A 174 -14.78 -1.53 -5.06
N SER A 175 -16.00 -1.68 -4.58
CA SER A 175 -16.48 -1.00 -3.38
C SER A 175 -15.70 -1.42 -2.12
N SER A 176 -15.39 -2.71 -1.97
CA SER A 176 -14.66 -3.24 -0.83
C SER A 176 -13.19 -2.80 -0.83
N GLN A 177 -12.54 -2.80 -2.00
CA GLN A 177 -11.18 -2.32 -2.18
C GLN A 177 -11.06 -0.81 -1.90
N VAL A 178 -11.99 -0.01 -2.41
CA VAL A 178 -12.06 1.43 -2.12
C VAL A 178 -12.29 1.70 -0.64
N ALA A 179 -13.18 0.95 0.01
CA ALA A 179 -13.42 1.10 1.45
C ALA A 179 -12.17 0.78 2.27
N ALA A 180 -11.44 -0.28 1.91
CA ALA A 180 -10.19 -0.65 2.56
C ALA A 180 -9.08 0.39 2.32
N ALA A 181 -8.90 0.85 1.08
CA ALA A 181 -7.96 1.91 0.73
C ALA A 181 -8.22 3.20 1.53
N ARG A 182 -9.49 3.61 1.66
CA ARG A 182 -9.87 4.79 2.47
C ARG A 182 -9.47 4.65 3.93
N ARG A 183 -9.69 3.47 4.54
CA ARG A 183 -9.28 3.21 5.93
C ARG A 183 -7.77 3.31 6.09
N GLU A 184 -7.02 2.71 5.17
CA GLU A 184 -5.55 2.73 5.19
C GLU A 184 -5.00 4.16 5.02
N VAL A 185 -5.54 4.92 4.07
CA VAL A 185 -5.17 6.32 3.84
C VAL A 185 -5.53 7.20 5.03
N ALA A 186 -6.71 7.00 5.64
CA ALA A 186 -7.13 7.73 6.82
C ALA A 186 -6.18 7.47 8.01
N TRP A 187 -5.77 6.22 8.20
CA TRP A 187 -4.79 5.85 9.21
C TRP A 187 -3.42 6.50 8.97
N LEU A 188 -2.92 6.44 7.73
CA LEU A 188 -1.66 7.10 7.36
C LEU A 188 -1.71 8.61 7.60
N ARG A 189 -2.82 9.27 7.24
CA ARG A 189 -3.03 10.69 7.53
C ARG A 189 -3.07 10.96 9.03
N GLY A 190 -3.79 10.14 9.80
CA GLY A 190 -3.85 10.25 11.25
C GLY A 190 -2.47 10.18 11.90
N LEU A 191 -1.65 9.21 11.50
CA LEU A 191 -0.28 9.09 11.99
C LEU A 191 0.61 10.27 11.59
N GLN A 192 0.46 10.80 10.36
CA GLN A 192 1.19 11.99 9.93
C GLN A 192 0.80 13.23 10.74
N VAL A 193 -0.50 13.44 11.00
CA VAL A 193 -0.99 14.54 11.82
C VAL A 193 -0.50 14.40 13.26
N MET A 194 -0.58 13.20 13.84
CA MET A 194 -0.06 12.91 15.19
C MET A 194 1.44 13.18 15.30
N ALA A 195 2.23 12.79 14.29
CA ALA A 195 3.64 13.11 14.23
C ALA A 195 3.89 14.63 14.19
N GLY A 196 3.08 15.39 13.43
CA GLY A 196 3.14 16.85 13.41
C GLY A 196 2.81 17.47 14.77
N VAL A 197 1.68 17.09 15.37
CA VAL A 197 1.21 17.60 16.66
C VAL A 197 2.22 17.34 17.77
N THR A 198 2.72 16.11 17.86
CA THR A 198 3.72 15.74 18.88
C THR A 198 5.02 16.53 18.75
N ARG A 199 5.48 16.82 17.53
CA ARG A 199 6.64 17.69 17.30
C ARG A 199 6.40 19.13 17.76
N THR A 200 5.23 19.69 17.45
CA THR A 200 4.86 21.04 17.88
C THR A 200 4.77 21.14 19.41
N ILE A 201 4.15 20.15 20.06
CA ILE A 201 4.05 20.09 21.53
C ILE A 201 5.45 19.96 22.15
N ALA A 202 6.30 19.10 21.60
CA ALA A 202 7.68 18.95 22.08
C ALA A 202 8.48 20.26 21.97
N ALA A 203 8.35 20.97 20.85
CA ALA A 203 9.01 22.28 20.65
C ALA A 203 8.51 23.32 21.66
N ALA A 204 7.19 23.41 21.87
CA ALA A 204 6.62 24.32 22.86
C ALA A 204 7.08 23.98 24.29
N ALA A 205 7.11 22.70 24.65
CA ALA A 205 7.59 22.24 25.95
C ALA A 205 9.08 22.55 26.16
N PHE A 206 9.89 22.41 25.10
CA PHE A 206 11.31 22.77 25.11
C PHE A 206 11.51 24.28 25.34
N ILE A 207 10.80 25.13 24.58
CA ILE A 207 10.86 26.58 24.73
C ILE A 207 10.40 27.00 26.15
N ALA A 208 9.29 26.45 26.64
CA ALA A 208 8.81 26.73 27.99
C ALA A 208 9.84 26.32 29.06
N GLY A 209 10.50 25.17 28.88
CA GLY A 209 11.60 24.73 29.73
C GLY A 209 12.76 25.72 29.76
N LEU A 210 13.18 26.22 28.59
CA LEU A 210 14.22 27.26 28.47
C LEU A 210 13.80 28.56 29.17
N VAL A 211 12.56 29.01 29.01
CA VAL A 211 12.05 30.23 29.67
C VAL A 211 12.04 30.06 31.19
N PHE A 212 11.58 28.91 31.70
CA PHE A 212 11.61 28.63 33.14
C PHE A 212 13.03 28.56 33.69
N TYR A 213 13.98 28.04 32.91
CA TYR A 213 15.39 28.03 33.26
C TYR A 213 16.01 29.42 33.24
N ALA A 214 15.69 30.26 32.24
CA ALA A 214 16.22 31.61 32.12
C ALA A 214 15.68 32.54 33.23
N ARG A 215 14.39 32.45 33.57
CA ARG A 215 13.74 33.21 34.67
C ARG A 215 14.16 32.78 36.09
N ARG A 216 15.06 31.79 36.20
CA ARG A 216 15.68 31.40 37.47
C ARG A 216 16.85 32.30 37.86
N ARG A 217 17.48 32.97 36.88
CA ARG A 217 18.40 34.09 37.15
C ARG A 217 17.58 35.32 37.51
#